data_AF-A0A2W6T5F7-F1
#
_entry.id   AF-A0A2W6T5F7-F1
#
_cell.length_a   1.000
_cell.length_b   1.000
_cell.length_c   1.000
_cell.angle_alpha   90.00
_cell.angle_beta   90.00
_cell.angle_gamma   90.00
#
_symmetry.space_group_name_H-M   'P 1'
#
loop_
_entity.id
_entity.type
_entity.pdbx_description
1 polymer ?
#
loop_
_entity_poly.entity_id
_entity_poly.type
_entity_poly.pdbx_seq_one_letter_code
_entity_poly.pdbx_strand_id
1 'polypeptide(L)'
;MSLPASPLRLGAAFALAAVLSACSSTPTLPSTPGGDSSSKATGYLVGTAIPDSLALSPAPPAPGSASAQLDDAVASQALSMQGSARFAQAHTDADLSFPAGADQFSCALGVAVTAKTTPVLYRLLERSRIDASAATKAAKTHYQRPRPFMVNNAPTCTPDDEEGLRKSGSYPSGHTSIGWAWGLILS
;
A
#
# COMPACT_ATOMS: atom_id res chain seq x y z
N MET A 1 36.10 52.79 -62.04
CA MET A 1 36.84 51.79 -62.84
C MET A 1 36.79 50.47 -62.09
N SER A 2 36.37 49.44 -62.81
CA SER A 2 35.92 48.11 -62.37
C SER A 2 36.97 47.30 -61.61
N LEU A 3 36.52 46.36 -60.77
CA LEU A 3 37.07 45.02 -60.49
C LEU A 3 36.05 44.23 -59.59
N PRO A 4 36.09 42.88 -59.52
CA PRO A 4 34.98 42.04 -59.98
C PRO A 4 34.25 41.27 -58.87
N ALA A 5 33.06 40.75 -59.22
CA ALA A 5 32.36 39.72 -58.45
C ALA A 5 33.10 38.38 -58.56
N SER A 6 33.19 37.64 -57.44
CA SER A 6 33.57 36.24 -57.45
C SER A 6 32.68 35.42 -56.50
N PRO A 7 32.13 34.27 -56.93
CA PRO A 7 31.12 33.50 -56.21
C PRO A 7 31.78 32.37 -55.42
N LEU A 8 31.58 32.32 -54.10
CA LEU A 8 32.02 31.21 -53.25
C LEU A 8 31.32 31.50 -51.89
N ARG A 9 30.46 30.68 -51.29
CA ARG A 9 30.50 29.23 -51.11
C ARG A 9 29.09 28.76 -50.72
N LEU A 10 28.38 28.13 -51.66
CA LEU A 10 27.30 27.20 -51.35
C LEU A 10 27.98 25.94 -50.81
N GLY A 11 28.14 25.81 -49.49
CA GLY A 11 28.91 24.68 -48.95
C GLY A 11 29.13 24.67 -47.44
N ALA A 12 28.23 25.26 -46.66
CA ALA A 12 28.34 25.27 -45.19
C ALA A 12 27.02 24.93 -44.49
N ALA A 13 26.16 24.12 -45.13
CA ALA A 13 24.86 23.74 -44.58
C ALA A 13 24.68 22.24 -44.30
N PHE A 14 25.71 21.39 -44.52
CA PHE A 14 25.56 19.93 -44.42
C PHE A 14 26.56 19.21 -43.49
N ALA A 15 27.25 19.94 -42.60
CA ALA A 15 28.24 19.33 -41.70
C ALA A 15 27.99 19.61 -40.21
N LEU A 16 26.74 19.89 -39.82
CA LEU A 16 26.37 20.08 -38.41
C LEU A 16 25.08 19.32 -38.02
N ALA A 17 24.86 18.14 -38.61
CA ALA A 17 23.70 17.28 -38.31
C ALA A 17 24.11 15.85 -37.89
N ALA A 18 25.38 15.63 -37.51
CA ALA A 18 25.91 14.28 -37.23
C ALA A 18 26.56 14.12 -35.84
N VAL A 19 26.23 14.97 -34.85
CA VAL A 19 26.83 14.90 -33.49
C VAL A 19 25.79 14.82 -32.35
N LEU A 20 24.51 14.52 -32.64
CA LEU A 20 23.46 14.46 -31.60
C LEU A 20 22.79 13.09 -31.41
N SER A 21 23.27 12.02 -32.05
CA SER A 21 22.57 10.73 -32.04
C SER A 21 23.22 9.62 -31.19
N ALA A 22 24.17 9.93 -30.30
CA ALA A 22 25.01 8.91 -29.64
C ALA A 22 24.69 8.59 -28.17
N CYS A 23 23.57 9.07 -27.59
CA CYS A 23 23.25 8.78 -26.18
C CYS A 23 21.80 8.32 -25.90
N SER A 24 21.12 7.70 -26.88
CA SER A 24 19.77 7.12 -26.67
C SER A 24 19.80 5.61 -26.40
N SER A 25 20.89 5.09 -25.84
CA SER A 25 20.94 3.70 -25.38
C SER A 25 20.36 3.63 -23.96
N THR A 26 19.04 3.53 -23.85
CA THR A 26 18.43 3.06 -22.60
C THR A 26 18.95 1.66 -22.31
N PRO A 27 19.57 1.39 -21.14
CA PRO A 27 19.98 0.04 -20.80
C PRO A 27 18.73 -0.83 -20.72
N THR A 28 18.63 -1.81 -21.62
CA THR A 28 17.61 -2.86 -21.55
C THR A 28 17.85 -3.66 -20.28
N LEU A 29 17.03 -3.45 -19.26
CA LEU A 29 17.00 -4.32 -18.09
C LEU A 29 16.75 -5.75 -18.58
N PRO A 30 17.54 -6.75 -18.14
CA PRO A 30 17.28 -8.14 -18.51
C PRO A 30 15.85 -8.49 -18.13
N SER A 31 15.05 -8.91 -19.12
CA SER A 31 13.73 -9.46 -18.89
C SER A 31 13.90 -10.77 -18.12
N THR A 32 13.70 -10.73 -16.81
CA THR A 32 13.59 -11.94 -16.00
C THR A 32 12.50 -12.81 -16.63
N PRO A 33 12.75 -14.10 -16.91
CA PRO A 33 11.71 -15.01 -17.37
C PRO A 33 10.51 -14.90 -16.45
N GLY A 34 9.33 -14.67 -17.02
CA GLY A 34 8.07 -14.55 -16.29
C GLY A 34 7.90 -15.76 -15.38
N GLY A 35 8.09 -15.55 -14.08
CA GLY A 35 7.81 -16.58 -13.08
C GLY A 35 6.32 -16.87 -13.11
N ASP A 36 5.99 -18.16 -13.14
CA ASP A 36 4.62 -18.68 -13.12
C ASP A 36 3.74 -17.89 -12.14
N SER A 37 2.77 -17.17 -12.70
CA SER A 37 1.80 -16.31 -12.02
C SER A 37 0.73 -17.09 -11.24
N SER A 38 1.04 -18.30 -10.79
CA SER A 38 0.11 -19.20 -10.10
C SER A 38 0.55 -19.59 -8.68
N SER A 39 1.75 -19.19 -8.23
CA SER A 39 2.13 -19.38 -6.83
C SER A 39 1.55 -18.25 -5.98
N LYS A 40 0.78 -18.60 -4.94
CA LYS A 40 0.29 -17.64 -3.93
C LYS A 40 1.49 -16.91 -3.35
N ALA A 41 1.44 -15.57 -3.33
CA ALA A 41 2.52 -14.78 -2.76
C ALA A 41 2.83 -15.19 -1.32
N THR A 42 4.12 -15.18 -0.97
CA THR A 42 4.63 -15.43 0.37
C THR A 42 5.30 -14.18 0.92
N GLY A 43 5.27 -14.03 2.25
CA GLY A 43 5.99 -12.96 2.94
C GLY A 43 7.50 -13.04 2.71
N TYR A 44 8.21 -11.98 3.08
CA TYR A 44 9.67 -11.97 3.15
C TYR A 44 10.17 -12.52 4.48
N LEU A 45 9.39 -12.37 5.56
CA LEU A 45 9.78 -12.75 6.91
C LEU A 45 9.24 -14.12 7.29
N VAL A 46 10.05 -14.90 7.99
CA VAL A 46 9.69 -16.24 8.48
C VAL A 46 10.20 -16.43 9.90
N GLY A 47 9.49 -17.24 10.69
CA GLY A 47 9.89 -17.61 12.04
C GLY A 47 10.19 -16.40 12.94
N THR A 48 11.38 -16.39 13.54
CA THR A 48 11.83 -15.35 14.48
C THR A 48 12.18 -14.02 13.82
N ALA A 49 12.17 -13.93 12.49
CA ALA A 49 12.33 -12.65 11.79
C ALA A 49 11.05 -11.80 11.82
N ILE A 50 9.88 -12.41 12.12
CA ILE A 50 8.62 -11.68 12.28
C ILE A 50 8.65 -10.94 13.63
N PRO A 51 8.42 -9.62 13.68
CA PRO A 51 8.41 -8.87 14.94
C PRO A 51 7.41 -9.44 15.94
N ASP A 52 7.86 -9.65 17.17
CA ASP A 52 6.99 -10.12 18.26
C ASP A 52 6.13 -8.97 18.79
N SER A 53 4.91 -8.84 18.27
CA SER A 53 3.96 -7.81 18.72
C SER A 53 3.61 -7.91 20.20
N LEU A 54 3.68 -9.09 20.83
CA LEU A 54 3.36 -9.20 22.25
C LEU A 54 4.46 -8.59 23.11
N ALA A 55 5.72 -8.73 22.71
CA ALA A 55 6.85 -8.09 23.38
C ALA A 55 6.90 -6.57 23.13
N LEU A 56 6.44 -6.12 21.96
CA LEU A 56 6.61 -4.72 21.52
C LEU A 56 5.42 -3.81 21.82
N SER A 57 4.20 -4.33 21.80
CA SER A 57 2.99 -3.51 21.99
C SER A 57 2.63 -3.44 23.48
N PRO A 58 2.20 -2.28 24.01
CA PRO A 58 1.62 -2.24 25.34
C PRO A 58 0.30 -3.03 25.37
N ALA A 59 -0.19 -3.35 26.57
CA ALA A 59 -1.52 -3.93 26.72
C ALA A 59 -2.61 -2.99 26.16
N PRO A 60 -3.72 -3.51 25.60
CA PRO A 60 -4.83 -2.67 25.19
C PRO A 60 -5.43 -1.91 26.38
N PRO A 61 -6.12 -0.78 26.15
CA PRO A 61 -6.82 -0.05 27.20
C PRO A 61 -7.69 -0.97 28.07
N ALA A 62 -7.48 -0.91 29.39
CA ALA A 62 -8.26 -1.69 30.34
C ALA A 62 -9.72 -1.21 30.36
N PRO A 63 -10.72 -2.11 30.50
CA PRO A 63 -12.11 -1.72 30.65
C PRO A 63 -12.32 -0.68 31.77
N GLY A 64 -13.12 0.35 31.51
CA GLY A 64 -13.39 1.43 32.45
C GLY A 64 -12.31 2.52 32.54
N SER A 65 -11.12 2.32 31.94
CA SER A 65 -10.08 3.36 31.89
C SER A 65 -10.49 4.55 31.00
N ALA A 66 -9.85 5.71 31.21
CA ALA A 66 -10.07 6.89 30.37
C ALA A 66 -9.76 6.62 28.88
N SER A 67 -8.73 5.82 28.60
CA SER A 67 -8.40 5.43 27.22
C SER A 67 -9.46 4.51 26.59
N ALA A 68 -10.07 3.61 27.37
CA ALA A 68 -11.19 2.80 26.87
C ALA A 68 -12.42 3.66 26.57
N GLN A 69 -12.72 4.65 27.42
CA GLN A 69 -13.82 5.60 27.19
C GLN A 69 -13.57 6.45 25.94
N LEU A 70 -12.31 6.83 25.66
CA LEU A 70 -11.95 7.51 24.42
C LEU A 70 -12.17 6.61 23.19
N ASP A 71 -11.74 5.35 23.25
CA ASP A 71 -11.99 4.37 22.17
C ASP A 71 -13.50 4.26 21.85
N ASP A 72 -14.35 4.18 22.89
CA ASP A 72 -15.79 4.07 22.75
C ASP A 72 -16.43 5.35 22.16
N ALA A 73 -15.94 6.52 22.58
CA ALA A 73 -16.39 7.81 22.05
C ALA A 73 -16.04 7.97 20.56
N VAL A 74 -14.83 7.59 20.15
CA VAL A 74 -14.39 7.62 18.74
C VAL A 74 -15.18 6.61 17.91
N ALA A 75 -15.43 5.40 18.43
CA ALA A 75 -16.27 4.41 17.74
C ALA A 75 -17.70 4.93 17.52
N SER A 76 -18.28 5.59 18.52
CA SER A 76 -19.61 6.19 18.43
C SER A 76 -19.66 7.33 17.39
N GLN A 77 -18.61 8.16 17.33
CA GLN A 77 -18.48 9.20 16.32
C GLN A 77 -18.35 8.61 14.90
N ALA A 78 -17.61 7.51 14.72
CA ALA A 78 -17.52 6.86 13.42
C ALA A 78 -18.87 6.29 12.95
N LEU A 79 -19.68 5.75 13.87
CA LEU A 79 -21.03 5.27 13.57
C LEU A 79 -21.98 6.41 13.17
N SER A 80 -21.84 7.61 13.75
CA SER A 80 -22.68 8.75 13.35
C SER A 80 -22.40 9.26 11.92
N MET A 81 -21.31 8.80 11.30
CA MET A 81 -20.98 9.11 9.90
C MET A 81 -21.64 8.16 8.89
N GLN A 82 -22.44 7.18 9.30
CA GLN A 82 -23.16 6.29 8.38
C GLN A 82 -23.94 7.09 7.33
N GLY A 83 -23.85 6.66 6.07
CA GLY A 83 -24.45 7.35 4.91
C GLY A 83 -23.67 8.55 4.38
N SER A 84 -22.60 8.99 5.05
CA SER A 84 -21.73 10.06 4.54
C SER A 84 -20.73 9.55 3.49
N ALA A 85 -20.18 10.48 2.70
CA ALA A 85 -19.08 10.19 1.78
C ALA A 85 -17.85 9.61 2.51
N ARG A 86 -17.58 10.04 3.74
CA ARG A 86 -16.46 9.52 4.54
C ARG A 86 -16.66 8.04 4.91
N PHE A 87 -17.89 7.65 5.23
CA PHE A 87 -18.22 6.26 5.55
C PHE A 87 -18.19 5.37 4.31
N ALA A 88 -18.62 5.88 3.16
CA ALA A 88 -18.46 5.20 1.87
C ALA A 88 -16.97 4.98 1.53
N GLN A 89 -16.13 6.00 1.74
CA GLN A 89 -14.68 5.85 1.57
C GLN A 89 -14.12 4.80 2.55
N ALA A 90 -14.54 4.79 3.82
CA ALA A 90 -14.08 3.81 4.80
C ALA A 90 -14.41 2.36 4.40
N HIS A 91 -15.56 2.13 3.76
CA HIS A 91 -15.91 0.83 3.19
C HIS A 91 -14.92 0.41 2.09
N THR A 92 -14.60 1.33 1.16
CA THR A 92 -13.60 1.07 0.11
C THR A 92 -12.20 0.86 0.70
N ASP A 93 -11.80 1.66 1.70
CA ASP A 93 -10.51 1.56 2.39
C ASP A 93 -10.34 0.21 3.11
N ALA A 94 -11.44 -0.43 3.52
CA ALA A 94 -11.41 -1.71 4.22
C ALA A 94 -10.98 -2.88 3.31
N ASP A 95 -11.11 -2.75 1.99
CA ASP A 95 -10.70 -3.79 1.04
C ASP A 95 -9.19 -3.77 0.79
N LEU A 96 -8.46 -4.65 1.47
CA LEU A 96 -7.03 -4.86 1.23
C LEU A 96 -6.74 -5.94 0.19
N SER A 97 -7.76 -6.52 -0.46
CA SER A 97 -7.58 -7.53 -1.51
C SER A 97 -6.84 -6.96 -2.72
N PHE A 98 -6.16 -7.81 -3.46
CA PHE A 98 -5.44 -7.40 -4.66
C PHE A 98 -6.37 -7.64 -5.86
N PRO A 99 -6.57 -6.65 -6.76
CA PRO A 99 -5.78 -5.42 -6.91
C PRO A 99 -6.22 -4.20 -6.06
N ALA A 100 -7.42 -4.20 -5.49
CA ALA A 100 -8.03 -3.01 -4.88
C ALA A 100 -7.14 -2.30 -3.84
N GLY A 101 -6.65 -3.04 -2.85
CA GLY A 101 -5.82 -2.50 -1.76
C GLY A 101 -4.50 -1.90 -2.23
N ALA A 102 -3.88 -2.45 -3.27
CA ALA A 102 -2.67 -1.87 -3.84
C ALA A 102 -2.96 -0.54 -4.56
N ASP A 103 -4.09 -0.49 -5.27
CA ASP A 103 -4.49 0.68 -6.06
C ASP A 103 -4.95 1.88 -5.20
N GLN A 104 -5.30 1.65 -3.93
CA GLN A 104 -5.65 2.73 -2.98
C GLN A 104 -4.56 3.81 -2.86
N PHE A 105 -3.29 3.48 -3.10
CA PHE A 105 -2.16 4.43 -3.03
C PHE A 105 -1.87 5.15 -4.36
N SER A 106 -2.52 4.76 -5.46
CA SER A 106 -2.23 5.29 -6.80
C SER A 106 -2.40 6.80 -6.89
N CYS A 107 -3.42 7.36 -6.23
CA CYS A 107 -3.67 8.81 -6.21
C CYS A 107 -2.53 9.59 -5.53
N ALA A 108 -2.05 9.10 -4.39
CA ALA A 108 -0.95 9.74 -3.64
C ALA A 108 0.38 9.64 -4.39
N LEU A 109 0.62 8.53 -5.10
CA LEU A 109 1.85 8.29 -5.85
C LEU A 109 1.88 8.96 -7.24
N GLY A 110 0.72 9.34 -7.78
CA GLY A 110 0.61 9.83 -9.16
C GLY A 110 0.89 8.78 -10.23
N VAL A 111 0.89 7.49 -9.87
CA VAL A 111 1.09 6.35 -10.80
C VAL A 111 0.18 5.19 -10.40
N ALA A 112 -0.38 4.49 -11.39
CA ALA A 112 -1.23 3.33 -11.15
C ALA A 112 -0.43 2.15 -10.56
N VAL A 113 -0.87 1.63 -9.43
CA VAL A 113 -0.25 0.49 -8.74
C VAL A 113 -0.93 -0.81 -9.15
N THR A 114 -0.54 -1.36 -10.30
CA THR A 114 -1.14 -2.58 -10.86
C THR A 114 -0.09 -3.62 -11.23
N ALA A 115 -0.51 -4.88 -11.39
CA ALA A 115 0.35 -5.95 -11.87
C ALA A 115 0.91 -5.69 -13.28
N LYS A 116 0.28 -4.80 -14.07
CA LYS A 116 0.71 -4.47 -15.44
C LYS A 116 1.63 -3.25 -15.49
N THR A 117 1.25 -2.18 -14.81
CA THR A 117 1.95 -0.88 -14.90
C THR A 117 3.15 -0.79 -13.98
N THR A 118 3.05 -1.40 -12.79
CA THR A 118 4.09 -1.38 -11.76
C THR A 118 4.28 -2.77 -11.15
N PRO A 119 4.64 -3.80 -11.95
CA PRO A 119 4.65 -5.20 -11.52
C PRO A 119 5.55 -5.47 -10.31
N VAL A 120 6.71 -4.80 -10.24
CA VAL A 120 7.66 -4.97 -9.13
C VAL A 120 7.08 -4.40 -7.83
N LEU A 121 6.52 -3.19 -7.90
CA LEU A 121 5.87 -2.55 -6.76
C LEU A 121 4.65 -3.33 -6.28
N TYR A 122 3.81 -3.77 -7.21
CA TYR A 122 2.62 -4.57 -6.92
C TYR A 122 3.00 -5.84 -6.13
N ARG A 123 4.03 -6.57 -6.58
CA ARG A 123 4.54 -7.76 -5.87
C ARG A 123 5.20 -7.40 -4.53
N LEU A 124 5.84 -6.24 -4.41
CA LEU A 124 6.40 -5.77 -3.14
C LEU A 124 5.29 -5.53 -2.11
N LEU A 125 4.21 -4.84 -2.49
CA LEU A 125 3.07 -4.59 -1.61
C LEU A 125 2.34 -5.88 -1.24
N GLU A 126 2.16 -6.80 -2.21
CA GLU A 126 1.50 -8.08 -1.97
C GLU A 126 2.24 -8.93 -0.93
N ARG A 127 3.57 -9.02 -1.05
CA ARG A 127 4.40 -9.81 -0.13
C ARG A 127 4.54 -9.13 1.23
N SER A 128 4.77 -7.82 1.28
CA SER A 128 4.88 -7.07 2.54
C SER A 128 3.59 -7.05 3.34
N ARG A 129 2.41 -7.13 2.69
CA ARG A 129 1.12 -7.31 3.37
C ARG A 129 1.11 -8.55 4.28
N ILE A 130 1.71 -9.65 3.81
CA ILE A 130 1.75 -10.91 4.54
C ILE A 130 2.59 -10.75 5.81
N ASP A 131 3.74 -10.08 5.70
CA ASP A 131 4.64 -9.81 6.82
C ASP A 131 4.00 -8.85 7.84
N ALA A 132 3.45 -7.72 7.38
CA ALA A 132 2.80 -6.73 8.23
C ALA A 132 1.57 -7.28 8.95
N SER A 133 0.82 -8.18 8.31
CA SER A 133 -0.26 -8.94 8.95
C SER A 133 0.29 -9.90 10.01
N ALA A 134 1.33 -10.67 9.68
CA ALA A 134 1.94 -11.64 10.57
C ALA A 134 2.53 -11.00 11.84
N ALA A 135 3.11 -9.81 11.72
CA ALA A 135 3.68 -9.05 12.83
C ALA A 135 2.67 -8.78 13.95
N THR A 136 1.36 -8.73 13.66
CA THR A 136 0.32 -8.45 14.68
C THR A 136 -0.18 -9.68 15.44
N LYS A 137 0.19 -10.90 15.01
CA LYS A 137 -0.49 -12.12 15.44
C LYS A 137 -0.27 -12.47 16.91
N ALA A 138 0.96 -12.30 17.44
CA ALA A 138 1.29 -12.70 18.82
C ALA A 138 0.41 -11.95 19.83
N ALA A 139 0.37 -10.62 19.76
CA ALA A 139 -0.47 -9.80 20.62
C ALA A 139 -1.97 -10.06 20.42
N LYS A 140 -2.44 -10.19 19.16
CA LYS A 140 -3.85 -10.51 18.88
C LYS A 140 -4.28 -11.82 19.53
N THR A 141 -3.46 -12.85 19.39
CA THR A 141 -3.73 -14.18 19.95
C THR A 141 -3.76 -14.13 21.46
N HIS A 142 -2.85 -13.39 22.08
CA HIS A 142 -2.75 -13.25 23.53
C HIS A 142 -3.91 -12.46 24.13
N TYR A 143 -4.20 -11.26 23.62
CA TYR A 143 -5.17 -10.36 24.24
C TYR A 143 -6.62 -10.68 23.91
N GLN A 144 -6.91 -11.25 22.73
CA GLN A 144 -8.27 -11.54 22.26
C GLN A 144 -9.28 -10.40 22.50
N ARG A 145 -8.83 -9.14 22.39
CA ARG A 145 -9.70 -7.98 22.67
C ARG A 145 -10.90 -8.03 21.72
N PRO A 146 -12.16 -7.92 22.22
CA PRO A 146 -13.33 -7.87 21.36
C PRO A 146 -13.27 -6.64 20.43
N ARG A 147 -13.90 -6.75 19.26
CA ARG A 147 -14.04 -5.63 18.33
C ARG A 147 -15.20 -4.72 18.77
N PRO A 148 -15.20 -3.43 18.42
CA PRO A 148 -16.27 -2.51 18.81
C PRO A 148 -17.69 -3.03 18.48
N PHE A 149 -17.89 -3.54 17.25
CA PHE A 149 -19.20 -4.09 16.82
C PHE A 149 -19.66 -5.32 17.62
N MET A 150 -18.74 -6.05 18.26
CA MET A 150 -19.08 -7.19 19.12
C MET A 150 -19.58 -6.75 20.50
N VAL A 151 -19.25 -5.51 20.90
CA VAL A 151 -19.61 -4.94 22.20
C VAL A 151 -20.87 -4.09 22.08
N ASN A 152 -20.91 -3.20 21.09
CA ASN A 152 -22.01 -2.27 20.90
C ASN A 152 -23.14 -2.81 19.99
N ASN A 153 -22.93 -3.97 19.34
CA ASN A 153 -23.86 -4.59 18.40
C ASN A 153 -24.29 -3.70 17.21
N ALA A 154 -23.51 -2.67 16.90
CA ALA A 154 -23.74 -1.80 15.74
C ALA A 154 -23.09 -2.40 14.48
N PRO A 155 -23.70 -2.27 13.30
CA PRO A 155 -23.12 -2.79 12.06
C PRO A 155 -21.83 -2.04 11.71
N THR A 156 -20.87 -2.77 11.15
CA THR A 156 -19.67 -2.19 10.54
C THR A 156 -19.96 -1.62 9.15
N CYS A 157 -18.98 -0.95 8.55
CA CYS A 157 -19.05 -0.58 7.14
C CYS A 157 -18.85 -1.79 6.20
N THR A 158 -18.41 -2.95 6.70
CA THR A 158 -18.26 -4.21 5.93
C THR A 158 -18.96 -5.39 6.64
N PRO A 159 -20.31 -5.42 6.70
CA PRO A 159 -21.05 -6.46 7.43
C PRO A 159 -20.68 -7.90 7.03
N ASP A 160 -20.37 -8.12 5.76
CA ASP A 160 -20.01 -9.44 5.21
C ASP A 160 -18.70 -10.00 5.80
N ASP A 161 -17.80 -9.14 6.27
CA ASP A 161 -16.54 -9.56 6.90
C ASP A 161 -16.71 -9.91 8.38
N GLU A 162 -17.81 -9.51 9.02
CA GLU A 162 -17.93 -9.55 10.47
C GLU A 162 -17.85 -10.98 11.04
N GLU A 163 -18.36 -11.99 10.33
CA GLU A 163 -18.27 -13.39 10.76
C GLU A 163 -16.80 -13.84 10.91
N GLY A 164 -15.96 -13.47 9.94
CA GLY A 164 -14.51 -13.72 10.00
C GLY A 164 -13.85 -12.88 11.09
N LEU A 165 -14.22 -11.60 11.20
CA LEU A 165 -13.64 -10.68 12.17
C LEU A 165 -13.94 -11.08 13.62
N ARG A 166 -15.11 -11.68 13.92
CA ARG A 166 -15.46 -12.20 15.25
C ARG A 166 -14.50 -13.29 15.76
N LYS A 167 -13.81 -13.99 14.85
CA LYS A 167 -12.86 -15.08 15.16
C LYS A 167 -11.44 -14.58 15.44
N SER A 168 -11.22 -13.26 15.42
CA SER A 168 -9.89 -12.64 15.55
C SER A 168 -9.91 -11.41 16.46
N GLY A 169 -9.01 -11.36 17.44
CA GLY A 169 -8.85 -10.22 18.35
C GLY A 169 -8.60 -8.88 17.63
N SER A 170 -9.06 -7.79 18.24
CA SER A 170 -9.00 -6.44 17.67
C SER A 170 -7.62 -5.79 17.77
N TYR A 171 -6.81 -6.16 18.77
CA TYR A 171 -5.59 -5.43 19.13
C TYR A 171 -4.28 -6.23 18.92
N PRO A 172 -3.25 -5.65 18.26
CA PRO A 172 -3.30 -4.41 17.47
C PRO A 172 -4.03 -4.64 16.13
N SER A 173 -4.33 -3.59 15.36
CA SER A 173 -5.01 -3.72 14.06
C SER A 173 -4.08 -4.25 12.96
N GLY A 174 -4.45 -5.38 12.33
CA GLY A 174 -3.71 -5.92 11.18
C GLY A 174 -3.86 -5.08 9.92
N HIS A 175 -5.04 -4.53 9.65
CA HIS A 175 -5.27 -3.66 8.49
C HIS A 175 -4.47 -2.36 8.60
N THR A 176 -4.42 -1.77 9.79
CA THR A 176 -3.61 -0.57 10.05
C THR A 176 -2.11 -0.87 9.94
N SER A 177 -1.65 -2.02 10.45
CA SER A 177 -0.26 -2.45 10.28
C SER A 177 0.14 -2.53 8.80
N ILE A 178 -0.72 -3.13 7.96
CA ILE A 178 -0.52 -3.21 6.50
C ILE A 178 -0.48 -1.81 5.87
N GLY A 179 -1.51 -0.99 6.10
CA GLY A 179 -1.61 0.34 5.50
C GLY A 179 -0.45 1.25 5.90
N TRP A 180 0.00 1.18 7.16
CA TRP A 180 1.14 1.96 7.64
C TRP A 180 2.46 1.45 7.04
N ALA A 181 2.68 0.13 6.99
CA ALA A 181 3.85 -0.44 6.35
C ALA A 181 3.95 -0.04 4.87
N TRP A 182 2.83 -0.09 4.14
CA TRP A 182 2.76 0.38 2.76
C TRP A 182 3.06 1.88 2.65
N GLY A 183 2.47 2.71 3.51
CA GLY A 183 2.78 4.15 3.55
C GLY A 183 4.28 4.44 3.71
N LEU A 184 4.98 3.68 4.55
CA LEU A 184 6.43 3.80 4.74
C LEU A 184 7.26 3.25 3.57
N ILE A 185 6.82 2.16 2.93
CA ILE A 185 7.50 1.61 1.74
C ILE A 185 7.42 2.59 0.56
N LEU A 186 6.35 3.40 0.52
CA LEU A 186 6.00 4.27 -0.59
C LEU A 186 6.44 5.73 -0.42
N SER A 187 7.02 6.10 0.73
CA SER A 187 7.45 7.47 1.07
C SER A 187 8.88 7.79 0.67
#